data_AF-A0A5E4LBX7-F1
#
_entry.id   AF-A0A5E4LBX7-F1
#
_cell.length_a   1.000
_cell.length_b   1.000
_cell.length_c   1.000
_cell.angle_alpha   90.00
_cell.angle_beta   90.00
_cell.angle_gamma   90.00
#
_symmetry.space_group_name_H-M   'P 1'
#
loop_
_entity.id
_entity.type
_entity.pdbx_description
1 polymer ?
#
loop_
_entity_poly.entity_id
_entity_poly.type
_entity_poly.pdbx_seq_one_letter_code
_entity_poly.pdbx_strand_id
1 'polypeptide(L)'
;MASENRQGNSREMQTKEGGTQANNEEKKMTLTGPQLMQLGQQERSRLEQLNTRISSLQGARNELFGAKDALKELSNADKGTKIMVNLGAGIYAEASIEDCSKATTAIAGNVFREKKADEIIKEIESRTQSIEKQLGVLGQEQQSVIARVNQLESIIQAGAAYMQQARQKPQ
;
A
#
# COMPACT_ATOMS: atom_id res chain seq x y z
N MET A 1 -8.82 5.06 -77.31
CA MET A 1 -8.00 6.29 -77.33
C MET A 1 -6.93 6.09 -76.27
N ALA A 2 -5.81 5.41 -76.56
CA ALA A 2 -4.64 5.91 -77.31
C ALA A 2 -4.20 7.28 -76.76
N SER A 3 -2.99 7.51 -76.27
CA SER A 3 -1.74 6.75 -76.25
C SER A 3 -0.71 7.71 -75.65
N GLU A 4 0.13 7.30 -74.70
CA GLU A 4 1.55 7.70 -74.73
C GLU A 4 2.37 6.83 -73.77
N ASN A 5 3.22 6.04 -74.39
CA ASN A 5 4.21 5.17 -73.82
C ASN A 5 5.46 5.39 -74.68
N ARG A 6 6.59 5.76 -74.09
CA ARG A 6 7.97 5.59 -74.59
C ARG A 6 8.92 6.25 -73.56
N GLN A 7 9.66 5.50 -72.75
CA GLN A 7 10.78 4.58 -73.02
C GLN A 7 12.14 5.25 -72.70
N GLY A 8 12.97 4.51 -71.97
CA GLY A 8 14.39 4.76 -71.70
C GLY A 8 14.61 5.16 -70.24
N ASN A 9 15.21 4.37 -69.35
CA ASN A 9 16.36 3.51 -69.58
C ASN A 9 16.42 2.36 -68.53
N SER A 10 16.64 1.13 -69.00
CA SER A 10 17.19 -0.01 -68.24
C SER A 10 18.71 0.00 -68.48
N ARG A 11 19.65 -0.56 -67.71
CA ARG A 11 19.70 -1.71 -66.81
C ARG A 11 21.15 -1.78 -66.29
N GLU A 12 21.35 -2.16 -65.03
CA GLU A 12 22.46 -3.00 -64.48
C GLU A 12 22.21 -3.02 -62.95
N MET A 13 21.59 -4.06 -62.38
CA MET A 13 22.21 -5.29 -61.82
C MET A 13 23.49 -4.97 -61.02
N GLN A 14 23.68 -5.34 -59.75
CA GLN A 14 23.16 -6.46 -58.96
C GLN A 14 23.59 -6.28 -57.48
N THR A 15 22.83 -6.89 -56.55
CA THR A 15 23.26 -7.49 -55.25
C THR A 15 23.86 -6.59 -54.17
N LYS A 16 23.73 -6.81 -52.86
CA LYS A 16 22.92 -7.59 -51.91
C LYS A 16 23.57 -7.24 -50.54
N GLU A 17 22.85 -7.48 -49.45
CA GLU A 17 23.41 -7.60 -48.08
C GLU A 17 23.85 -6.27 -47.46
N GLY A 18 23.41 -5.86 -46.27
CA GLY A 18 22.95 -6.63 -45.13
C GLY A 18 23.70 -6.10 -43.91
N GLY A 19 22.95 -5.77 -42.86
CA GLY A 19 23.50 -5.65 -41.51
C GLY A 19 23.78 -4.21 -41.03
N THR A 20 23.03 -3.76 -40.03
CA THR A 20 23.47 -3.65 -38.61
C THR A 20 23.96 -2.21 -38.36
N GLN A 21 23.48 -1.43 -37.41
CA GLN A 21 23.12 -1.76 -36.03
C GLN A 21 22.02 -0.81 -35.54
N ALA A 22 20.95 -1.41 -35.02
CA ALA A 22 20.14 -0.78 -34.00
C ALA A 22 21.09 -0.42 -32.85
N ASN A 23 21.26 0.88 -32.60
CA ASN A 23 21.99 1.38 -31.45
C ASN A 23 21.11 1.18 -30.20
N ASN A 24 20.95 -0.09 -29.81
CA ASN A 24 20.47 -0.50 -28.51
C ASN A 24 21.70 -0.55 -27.61
N GLU A 25 22.30 0.62 -27.37
CA GLU A 25 23.09 0.81 -26.17
C GLU A 25 22.12 0.60 -25.01
N GLU A 26 22.18 -0.59 -24.43
CA GLU A 26 21.77 -0.81 -23.06
C GLU A 26 22.30 0.37 -22.25
N LYS A 27 21.42 1.33 -21.94
CA LYS A 27 21.65 2.31 -20.89
C LYS A 27 21.75 1.49 -19.61
N LYS A 28 22.92 0.90 -19.37
CA LYS A 28 23.43 0.61 -18.04
C LYS A 28 23.48 1.95 -17.36
N MET A 29 22.34 2.35 -16.79
CA MET A 29 22.28 3.42 -15.81
C MET A 29 23.24 2.99 -14.71
N THR A 30 24.47 3.46 -14.79
CA THR A 30 25.45 3.34 -13.72
C THR A 30 24.97 4.30 -12.65
N LEU A 31 24.02 3.82 -11.85
CA LEU A 31 23.59 4.51 -10.63
C LEU A 31 24.87 4.79 -9.84
N THR A 32 25.21 6.07 -9.71
CA THR A 32 26.37 6.49 -8.96
C THR A 32 26.17 6.16 -7.48
N GLY A 33 27.26 5.96 -6.72
CA GLY A 33 27.16 5.68 -5.28
C GLY A 33 26.20 6.61 -4.52
N PRO A 34 26.23 7.94 -4.76
CA PRO A 34 25.24 8.87 -4.22
C PRO A 34 23.79 8.58 -4.62
N GLN A 35 23.54 8.20 -5.87
CA GLN A 35 22.18 7.86 -6.35
C GLN A 35 21.64 6.57 -5.71
N LEU A 36 22.50 5.57 -5.47
CA LEU A 36 22.10 4.35 -4.75
C LEU A 36 21.73 4.64 -3.29
N MET A 37 22.51 5.49 -2.61
CA MET A 37 22.18 5.92 -1.25
C MET A 37 20.87 6.68 -1.19
N GLN A 38 20.63 7.58 -2.14
CA GLN A 38 19.38 8.33 -2.24
C GLN A 38 18.19 7.40 -2.46
N LEU A 39 18.30 6.43 -3.38
CA LEU A 39 17.25 5.46 -3.64
C LEU A 39 16.97 4.58 -2.41
N GLY A 40 18.01 4.14 -1.71
CA GLY A 40 17.87 3.39 -0.45
C GLY A 40 17.14 4.20 0.63
N GLN A 41 17.42 5.50 0.74
CA GLN A 41 16.72 6.37 1.66
C GLN A 41 15.24 6.56 1.29
N GLN A 42 14.95 6.66 -0.01
CA GLN A 42 13.57 6.77 -0.51
C GLN A 42 12.76 5.50 -0.18
N GLU A 43 13.30 4.32 -0.43
CA GLU A 43 12.60 3.06 -0.13
C GLU A 43 12.42 2.85 1.39
N ARG A 44 13.37 3.28 2.23
CA ARG A 44 13.20 3.29 3.69
C ARG A 44 12.07 4.22 4.13
N SER A 45 12.01 5.44 3.61
CA SER A 45 10.91 6.37 3.92
C SER A 45 9.55 5.82 3.47
N ARG A 46 9.50 5.16 2.30
CA ARG A 46 8.30 4.47 1.83
C ARG A 46 7.88 3.34 2.77
N LEU A 47 8.84 2.57 3.29
CA LEU A 47 8.56 1.50 4.27
C LEU A 47 7.95 2.05 5.56
N GLU A 48 8.49 3.15 6.08
CA GLU A 48 7.95 3.82 7.28
C GLU A 48 6.51 4.30 7.08
N GLN A 49 6.20 4.86 5.90
CA GLN A 49 4.84 5.28 5.55
C GLN A 49 3.88 4.09 5.46
N LEU A 50 4.31 2.98 4.87
CA LEU A 50 3.52 1.73 4.84
C LEU A 50 3.26 1.19 6.24
N ASN A 51 4.27 1.16 7.10
CA ASN A 51 4.14 0.70 8.48
C ASN A 51 3.13 1.55 9.26
N THR A 52 3.21 2.87 9.11
CA THR A 52 2.27 3.81 9.73
C THR A 52 0.84 3.54 9.28
N ARG A 53 0.64 3.38 7.96
CA ARG A 53 -0.69 3.11 7.40
C ARG A 53 -1.26 1.76 7.85
N ILE A 54 -0.43 0.72 7.89
CA ILE A 54 -0.81 -0.61 8.39
C ILE A 54 -1.24 -0.50 9.85
N SER A 55 -0.45 0.17 10.68
CA SER A 55 -0.77 0.35 12.10
C SER A 55 -2.09 1.10 12.32
N SER A 56 -2.34 2.18 11.56
CA SER A 56 -3.62 2.91 11.63
C SER A 56 -4.81 2.05 11.25
N LEU A 57 -4.70 1.24 10.18
CA LEU A 57 -5.76 0.32 9.75
C LEU A 57 -5.99 -0.81 10.75
N GLN A 58 -4.94 -1.33 11.39
CA GLN A 58 -5.06 -2.31 12.46
C GLN A 58 -5.79 -1.72 13.68
N GLY A 59 -5.47 -0.47 14.05
CA GLY A 59 -6.18 0.26 15.10
C GLY A 59 -7.67 0.38 14.81
N ALA A 60 -8.02 0.87 13.61
CA ALA A 60 -9.42 0.98 13.19
C ALA A 60 -10.16 -0.38 13.15
N ARG A 61 -9.47 -1.45 12.73
CA ARG A 61 -10.03 -2.82 12.76
C ARG A 61 -10.33 -3.28 14.19
N ASN A 62 -9.42 -3.03 15.13
CA ASN A 62 -9.60 -3.44 16.52
C ASN A 62 -10.72 -2.65 17.19
N GLU A 63 -10.84 -1.36 16.90
CA GLU A 63 -11.97 -0.53 17.35
C GLU A 63 -13.31 -1.07 16.85
N LEU A 64 -13.39 -1.44 15.56
CA LEU A 64 -14.58 -2.05 14.99
C LEU A 64 -14.94 -3.39 15.63
N PHE A 65 -13.96 -4.24 15.95
CA PHE A 65 -14.23 -5.47 16.70
C PHE A 65 -14.75 -5.21 18.10
N GLY A 66 -14.12 -4.29 18.85
CA GLY A 66 -14.60 -3.91 20.17
C GLY A 66 -16.03 -3.37 20.13
N ALA A 67 -16.36 -2.52 19.15
CA ALA A 67 -17.71 -2.00 18.96
C ALA A 67 -18.72 -3.10 18.62
N LYS A 68 -18.35 -4.05 17.74
CA LYS A 68 -19.20 -5.19 17.38
C LYS A 68 -19.49 -6.08 18.58
N ASP A 69 -18.46 -6.41 19.36
CA ASP A 69 -18.59 -7.32 20.49
C ASP A 69 -19.41 -6.67 21.61
N ALA A 70 -19.16 -5.38 21.91
CA ALA A 70 -19.97 -4.60 22.84
C ALA A 70 -21.44 -4.51 22.38
N LEU A 71 -21.70 -4.30 21.09
CA LEU A 71 -23.06 -4.23 20.55
C LEU A 71 -23.78 -5.59 20.62
N LYS A 72 -23.05 -6.70 20.41
CA LYS A 72 -23.59 -8.05 20.58
C LYS A 72 -23.97 -8.32 22.03
N GLU A 73 -23.10 -8.00 22.97
CA GLU A 73 -23.39 -8.12 24.40
C GLU A 73 -24.60 -7.26 24.78
N LEU A 74 -24.63 -6.01 24.33
CA LEU A 74 -25.75 -5.09 24.57
C LEU A 74 -27.07 -5.66 24.03
N SER A 75 -27.06 -6.22 22.82
CA SER A 75 -28.27 -6.77 22.18
C SER A 75 -28.85 -7.99 22.89
N ASN A 76 -28.03 -8.70 23.69
CA ASN A 76 -28.44 -9.84 24.49
C ASN A 76 -28.76 -9.48 25.95
N ALA A 77 -28.55 -8.22 26.35
CA ALA A 77 -28.82 -7.76 27.69
C ALA A 77 -30.31 -7.45 27.88
N ASP A 78 -30.78 -7.55 29.13
CA ASP A 78 -32.14 -7.16 29.48
C ASP A 78 -32.27 -5.64 29.63
N LYS A 79 -33.47 -5.13 29.35
CA LYS A 79 -33.80 -3.73 29.64
C LYS A 79 -33.63 -3.46 31.14
N GLY A 80 -33.05 -2.31 31.47
CA GLY A 80 -32.75 -1.91 32.85
C GLY A 80 -31.44 -2.47 33.39
N THR A 81 -30.70 -3.27 32.60
CA THR A 81 -29.34 -3.70 32.96
C THR A 81 -28.49 -2.48 33.28
N LYS A 82 -27.86 -2.52 34.47
CA LYS A 82 -26.95 -1.48 34.92
C LYS A 82 -25.57 -1.66 34.31
N ILE A 83 -25.01 -0.59 33.79
CA ILE A 83 -23.67 -0.54 33.18
C ILE A 83 -22.85 0.60 33.78
N MET A 84 -21.53 0.46 33.72
CA MET A 84 -20.60 1.52 34.07
C MET A 84 -20.10 2.19 32.79
N VAL A 85 -20.35 3.48 32.66
CA VAL A 85 -19.89 4.30 31.53
C VAL A 85 -18.63 5.04 31.95
N ASN A 86 -17.52 4.83 31.24
CA ASN A 86 -16.28 5.57 31.47
C ASN A 86 -16.41 7.00 30.92
N LEU A 87 -16.26 7.99 31.79
CA LEU A 87 -16.32 9.42 31.44
C LEU A 87 -14.92 10.04 31.25
N GLY A 88 -13.85 9.28 31.50
CA GLY A 88 -12.46 9.72 31.42
C GLY A 88 -11.81 9.95 32.79
N ALA A 89 -10.47 10.07 32.81
CA ALA A 89 -9.68 10.33 34.03
C ALA A 89 -9.93 9.35 35.20
N GLY A 90 -10.36 8.12 34.90
CA GLY A 90 -10.72 7.11 35.92
C GLY A 90 -12.10 7.33 36.55
N ILE A 91 -12.92 8.22 36.00
CA ILE A 91 -14.28 8.51 36.46
C ILE A 91 -15.28 7.65 35.68
N TYR A 92 -16.21 7.03 36.41
CA TYR A 92 -17.25 6.19 35.86
C TYR A 92 -18.62 6.61 36.38
N ALA A 93 -19.64 6.52 35.52
CA ALA A 93 -21.03 6.75 35.88
C ALA A 93 -21.83 5.45 35.77
N GLU A 94 -22.70 5.18 36.75
CA GLU A 94 -23.70 4.11 36.64
C GLU A 94 -24.85 4.58 35.74
N ALA A 95 -25.23 3.76 34.76
CA ALA A 95 -26.34 4.02 33.85
C ALA A 95 -27.18 2.75 33.67
N SER A 96 -28.44 2.89 33.23
CA SER A 96 -29.32 1.77 32.88
C SER A 96 -29.66 1.77 31.40
N ILE A 97 -29.66 0.60 30.76
CA ILE A 97 -29.98 0.47 29.34
C ILE A 97 -31.50 0.50 29.13
N GLU A 98 -31.99 1.40 28.28
CA GLU A 98 -33.43 1.52 27.97
C GLU A 98 -33.88 0.69 26.74
N ASP A 99 -33.06 0.64 25.69
CA ASP A 99 -33.32 -0.11 24.45
C ASP A 99 -32.04 -0.85 24.04
N CYS A 100 -32.10 -2.19 24.08
CA CYS A 100 -30.99 -3.07 23.71
C CYS A 100 -30.96 -3.40 22.20
N SER A 101 -32.04 -3.08 21.48
CA SER A 101 -32.22 -3.53 20.08
C SER A 101 -31.64 -2.57 19.04
N LYS A 102 -31.26 -1.37 19.46
CA LYS A 102 -30.83 -0.29 18.57
C LYS A 102 -29.63 0.45 19.12
N ALA A 103 -28.88 1.06 18.20
CA ALA A 103 -27.81 1.98 18.54
C ALA A 103 -27.73 3.12 17.52
N THR A 104 -27.05 4.18 17.92
CA THR A 104 -26.86 5.36 17.08
C THR A 104 -25.51 5.28 16.37
N THR A 105 -25.53 5.46 15.05
CA THR A 105 -24.33 5.49 14.21
C THR A 105 -24.13 6.87 13.61
N ALA A 106 -22.88 7.30 13.53
CA ALA A 106 -22.49 8.51 12.80
C ALA A 106 -22.40 8.18 11.29
N ILE A 107 -23.04 8.99 10.45
CA ILE A 107 -22.99 8.83 8.99
C ILE A 107 -21.87 9.70 8.41
N ALA A 108 -21.90 11.00 8.68
CA ALA A 108 -20.89 11.98 8.29
C ALA A 108 -21.11 13.29 9.05
N GLY A 109 -20.02 13.97 9.42
CA GLY A 109 -20.08 15.19 10.22
C GLY A 109 -20.86 14.98 11.52
N ASN A 110 -21.82 15.87 11.80
CA ASN A 110 -22.67 15.82 13.00
C ASN A 110 -24.02 15.13 12.76
N VAL A 111 -24.12 14.28 11.73
CA VAL A 111 -25.36 13.57 11.39
C VAL A 111 -25.34 12.16 11.97
N PHE A 112 -26.34 11.87 12.79
CA PHE A 112 -26.53 10.60 13.46
C PHE A 112 -27.81 9.90 12.98
N ARG A 113 -27.79 8.58 12.94
CA ARG A 113 -28.97 7.76 12.65
C ARG A 113 -29.04 6.58 13.60
N GLU A 114 -30.23 6.37 14.16
CA GLU A 114 -30.59 5.18 14.91
C GLU A 114 -30.83 4.01 13.96
N LYS A 115 -30.20 2.87 14.25
CA LYS A 115 -30.33 1.62 13.47
C LYS A 115 -30.45 0.43 14.41
N LYS A 116 -30.98 -0.68 13.88
CA LYS A 116 -31.02 -1.95 14.62
C LYS A 116 -29.61 -2.50 14.80
N ALA A 117 -29.37 -3.17 15.93
CA ALA A 117 -28.08 -3.79 16.24
C ALA A 117 -27.57 -4.70 15.10
N ASP A 118 -28.44 -5.56 14.54
CA ASP A 118 -28.09 -6.47 13.45
C ASP A 118 -27.63 -5.75 12.17
N GLU A 119 -28.24 -4.62 11.85
CA GLU A 119 -27.86 -3.82 10.67
C GLU A 119 -26.46 -3.22 10.87
N ILE A 120 -26.22 -2.68 12.06
CA ILE A 120 -24.92 -2.09 12.43
C ILE A 120 -23.83 -3.16 12.44
N ILE A 121 -24.11 -4.35 12.99
CA ILE A 121 -23.16 -5.48 13.00
C ILE A 121 -22.76 -5.85 11.57
N LYS A 122 -23.71 -5.96 10.64
CA LYS A 122 -23.43 -6.23 9.21
C LYS A 122 -22.58 -5.13 8.57
N GLU A 123 -22.85 -3.87 8.88
CA GLU A 123 -22.03 -2.74 8.39
C GLU A 123 -20.61 -2.80 8.94
N ILE A 124 -20.44 -3.11 10.22
CA ILE A 124 -19.12 -3.29 10.85
C ILE A 124 -18.37 -4.45 10.21
N GLU A 125 -19.02 -5.59 9.96
CA GLU A 125 -18.41 -6.75 9.30
C GLU A 125 -17.95 -6.42 7.88
N SER A 126 -18.77 -5.71 7.10
CA SER A 126 -18.42 -5.24 5.75
C SER A 126 -17.21 -4.29 5.77
N ARG A 127 -17.19 -3.32 6.71
CA ARG A 127 -16.06 -2.41 6.90
C ARG A 127 -14.79 -3.16 7.30
N THR A 128 -14.91 -4.13 8.19
CA THR A 128 -13.80 -4.97 8.66
C THR A 128 -13.19 -5.77 7.50
N GLN A 129 -14.02 -6.42 6.69
CA GLN A 129 -13.56 -7.16 5.51
C GLN A 129 -12.85 -6.25 4.50
N SER A 130 -13.34 -5.02 4.31
CA SER A 130 -12.67 -4.03 3.46
C SER A 130 -11.28 -3.66 3.99
N ILE A 131 -11.16 -3.42 5.30
CA ILE A 131 -9.88 -3.14 5.96
C ILE A 131 -8.93 -4.34 5.84
N GLU A 132 -9.42 -5.57 6.04
CA GLU A 132 -8.60 -6.79 5.93
C GLU A 132 -8.04 -6.97 4.51
N LYS A 133 -8.84 -6.72 3.47
CA LYS A 133 -8.38 -6.71 2.08
C LYS A 133 -7.29 -5.66 1.87
N GLN A 134 -7.46 -4.46 2.39
CA GLN A 134 -6.46 -3.38 2.28
C GLN A 134 -5.17 -3.74 3.02
N LEU A 135 -5.27 -4.31 4.22
CA LEU A 135 -4.11 -4.80 4.98
C LEU A 135 -3.36 -5.89 4.21
N GLY A 136 -4.07 -6.79 3.54
CA GLY A 136 -3.45 -7.81 2.68
C GLY A 136 -2.64 -7.21 1.54
N VAL A 137 -3.21 -6.23 0.81
CA VAL A 137 -2.51 -5.51 -0.26
C VAL A 137 -1.28 -4.75 0.27
N LEU A 138 -1.44 -4.01 1.37
CA LEU A 138 -0.35 -3.26 1.98
C LEU A 138 0.76 -4.17 2.52
N GLY A 139 0.43 -5.33 3.08
CA GLY A 139 1.41 -6.31 3.53
C GLY A 139 2.25 -6.88 2.40
N GLN A 140 1.63 -7.16 1.24
CA GLN A 140 2.36 -7.57 0.04
C GLN A 140 3.30 -6.46 -0.47
N GLU A 141 2.81 -5.21 -0.51
CA GLU A 141 3.63 -4.07 -0.90
C GLU A 141 4.82 -3.86 0.06
N GLN A 142 4.57 -3.95 1.37
CA GLN A 142 5.59 -3.84 2.41
C GLN A 142 6.68 -4.89 2.23
N GLN A 143 6.31 -6.16 2.00
CA GLN A 143 7.28 -7.23 1.77
C GLN A 143 8.13 -6.97 0.51
N SER A 144 7.53 -6.42 -0.53
CA SER A 144 8.23 -6.03 -1.76
C SER A 144 9.22 -4.88 -1.52
N VAL A 145 8.84 -3.87 -0.73
CA VAL A 145 9.74 -2.76 -0.34
C VAL A 145 10.90 -3.28 0.50
N ILE A 146 10.63 -4.15 1.50
CA ILE A 146 11.68 -4.75 2.34
C ILE A 146 12.72 -5.49 1.47
N ALA A 147 12.26 -6.29 0.51
CA ALA A 147 13.16 -7.00 -0.40
C ALA A 147 14.06 -6.03 -1.20
N ARG A 148 13.50 -4.91 -1.69
CA ARG A 148 14.27 -3.87 -2.40
C ARG A 148 15.27 -3.16 -1.49
N VAL A 149 14.88 -2.81 -0.26
CA VAL A 149 15.78 -2.20 0.72
C VAL A 149 16.98 -3.12 0.98
N ASN A 150 16.74 -4.40 1.25
CA ASN A 150 17.80 -5.38 1.50
C ASN A 150 18.74 -5.53 0.29
N GLN A 151 18.19 -5.56 -0.93
CA GLN A 151 18.98 -5.61 -2.15
C GLN A 151 19.87 -4.36 -2.31
N LEU A 152 19.32 -3.17 -2.08
CA LEU A 152 20.07 -1.92 -2.17
C LEU A 152 21.18 -1.85 -1.13
N GLU A 153 20.91 -2.28 0.11
CA GLU A 153 21.91 -2.32 1.18
C GLU A 153 23.08 -3.25 0.83
N SER A 154 22.80 -4.43 0.27
CA SER A 154 23.84 -5.35 -0.19
C SER A 154 24.72 -4.75 -1.29
N ILE A 155 24.10 -4.06 -2.27
CA ILE A 155 24.84 -3.40 -3.37
C ILE A 155 25.72 -2.27 -2.82
N ILE A 156 25.19 -1.44 -1.91
CA ILE A 156 25.92 -0.32 -1.31
C ILE A 156 27.12 -0.84 -0.51
N GLN A 157 26.96 -1.91 0.27
CA GLN A 157 28.04 -2.53 1.04
C GLN A 157 29.14 -3.10 0.13
N ALA A 158 28.75 -3.85 -0.91
CA ALA A 158 29.71 -4.41 -1.87
C ALA A 158 30.49 -3.31 -2.62
N GLY A 159 29.79 -2.25 -3.05
CA GLY A 159 30.41 -1.08 -3.69
C GLY A 159 31.38 -0.36 -2.76
N ALA A 160 31.03 -0.18 -1.49
CA ALA A 160 31.91 0.43 -0.49
C ALA A 160 33.18 -0.41 -0.25
N ALA A 161 33.06 -1.73 -0.13
CA ALA A 161 34.19 -2.64 0.05
C ALA A 161 35.15 -2.62 -1.16
N TYR A 162 34.60 -2.64 -2.38
CA TYR A 162 35.40 -2.55 -3.61
C TYR A 162 36.22 -1.25 -3.67
N MET A 163 35.59 -0.12 -3.34
CA MET A 163 36.25 1.20 -3.32
C MET A 163 37.38 1.28 -2.27
N GLN A 164 37.26 0.57 -1.14
CA GLN A 164 38.31 0.52 -0.12
C GLN A 164 39.51 -0.31 -0.59
N GLN A 165 39.27 -1.45 -1.23
CA GLN A 165 40.35 -2.31 -1.78
C GLN A 165 41.09 -1.63 -2.93
N ALA A 166 40.38 -0.91 -3.80
CA ALA A 166 40.99 -0.15 -4.90
C ALA A 166 41.92 0.98 -4.40
N ARG A 167 41.68 1.52 -3.20
CA ARG A 167 42.55 2.54 -2.59
C ARG A 167 43.80 1.96 -1.91
N GLN A 168 43.84 0.67 -1.60
CA GLN A 168 44.94 0.02 -0.86
C GLN A 168 45.99 -0.64 -1.76
N LYS A 169 45.82 -0.65 -3.09
CA LYS A 169 46.88 -1.05 -4.03
C LYS A 169 47.65 0.21 -4.50
N PRO A 170 48.82 0.55 -3.92
CA PRO A 170 49.72 1.52 -4.55
C PRO A 170 50.28 0.92 -5.85
N GLN A 171 50.44 1.78 -6.86
CA GLN A 171 51.11 1.47 -8.13
C GLN A 171 52.57 1.09 -7.91
#